data_AF-X0YMA4-F1
#
_entry.id   AF-X0YMA4-F1
#
_cell.length_a   1.000
_cell.length_b   1.000
_cell.length_c   1.000
_cell.angle_alpha   90.00
_cell.angle_beta   90.00
_cell.angle_gamma   90.00
#
_symmetry.space_group_name_H-M   'P 1'
#
loop_
_entity.id
_entity.type
_entity.pdbx_description
1 polymer ?
#
loop_
_entity_poly.entity_id
_entity_poly.type
_entity_poly.pdbx_seq_one_letter_code
_entity_poly.pdbx_strand_id
1 'polypeptide(L)' 'PFARMDIRDELGLPHEEWLYGYTAIFQGMRIDHPGGAPKVGLKFEGAFKRVSYGLYELTEYGEKLIKEYDC' A
#
# COMPACT_ATOMS: atom_id res chain seq x y z
N PRO A 1 -11.52 5.54 -0.28
CA PRO A 1 -10.89 4.63 -1.27
C PRO A 1 -9.91 5.35 -2.20
N PHE A 2 -8.82 4.68 -2.57
CA PHE A 2 -7.77 5.18 -3.47
C PHE A 2 -7.29 4.07 -4.42
N ALA A 3 -6.73 4.45 -5.56
CA ALA A 3 -6.05 3.55 -6.47
C ALA A 3 -4.54 3.55 -6.23
N ARG A 4 -3.87 2.46 -6.64
CA ARG A 4 -2.40 2.39 -6.65
C ARG A 4 -1.76 3.46 -7.54
N MET A 5 -2.47 3.87 -8.59
CA MET A 5 -1.99 4.88 -9.53
C MET A 5 -1.99 6.26 -8.90
N ASP A 6 -2.98 6.57 -8.05
CA ASP A 6 -3.04 7.85 -7.32
C ASP A 6 -1.78 8.04 -6.46
N ILE A 7 -1.33 6.98 -5.78
CA ILE A 7 -0.10 7.01 -4.98
C ILE A 7 1.14 7.20 -5.84
N ARG A 8 1.22 6.50 -6.97
CA ARG A 8 2.33 6.65 -7.92
C ARG A 8 2.43 8.09 -8.42
N ASP A 9 1.29 8.65 -8.80
CA ASP A 9 1.20 9.97 -9.40
C ASP A 9 1.54 11.05 -8.36
N GLU A 10 1.09 10.90 -7.10
CA GLU A 10 1.47 11.78 -5.97
C GLU A 10 2.98 11.72 -5.67
N LEU A 11 3.59 10.54 -5.76
CA LEU A 11 5.04 10.38 -5.57
C LEU A 11 5.86 10.81 -6.80
N GLY A 12 5.21 11.17 -7.92
CA GLY A 12 5.88 11.57 -9.16
C GLY A 12 6.72 10.45 -9.80
N LEU A 13 6.38 9.18 -9.53
CA LEU A 13 7.22 8.05 -9.93
C LEU A 13 6.96 7.62 -11.38
N PRO A 14 8.02 7.36 -12.18
CA PRO A 14 7.89 6.71 -13.48
C PRO A 14 7.22 5.34 -13.39
N HIS A 15 6.57 4.93 -14.48
CA HIS A 15 5.86 3.64 -14.53
C HIS A 15 6.77 2.44 -14.23
N GLU A 16 7.98 2.42 -14.80
CA GLU A 16 8.94 1.33 -14.59
C GLU A 16 9.37 1.22 -13.13
N GLU A 17 9.70 2.35 -12.51
CA GLU A 17 10.11 2.41 -11.10
C GLU A 17 8.99 1.91 -10.18
N TRP A 18 7.75 2.32 -10.44
CA TRP A 18 6.58 1.82 -9.72
C TRP A 18 6.40 0.30 -9.87
N LEU A 19 6.56 -0.22 -11.09
CA LEU A 19 6.36 -1.63 -11.39
C LEU A 19 7.41 -2.51 -10.71
N TYR A 20 8.68 -2.11 -10.78
CA TYR A 20 9.80 -2.91 -10.26
C TYR A 20 10.05 -2.71 -8.77
N GLY A 21 9.84 -1.51 -8.22
CA GLY A 21 10.18 -1.19 -6.83
C GLY A 21 9.00 -1.24 -5.87
N TYR A 22 7.86 -0.66 -6.25
CA TYR A 22 6.78 -0.32 -5.31
C TYR A 22 5.61 -1.29 -5.35
N THR A 23 5.34 -1.90 -6.50
CA THR A 23 4.19 -2.78 -6.67
C THR A 23 4.22 -3.96 -5.69
N ALA A 24 5.37 -4.61 -5.52
CA ALA A 24 5.50 -5.76 -4.63
C ALA A 24 5.36 -5.36 -3.14
N ILE A 25 5.95 -4.22 -2.74
CA ILE A 25 5.82 -3.64 -1.39
C ILE A 25 4.35 -3.33 -1.11
N PHE A 26 3.68 -2.69 -2.05
CA PHE A 26 2.26 -2.36 -1.91
C PHE A 26 1.40 -3.62 -1.73
N GLN A 27 1.69 -4.72 -2.44
CA GLN A 27 0.97 -5.97 -2.20
C GLN A 27 1.23 -6.55 -0.81
N GLY A 28 2.44 -6.43 -0.28
CA GLY A 28 2.81 -6.93 1.05
C GLY A 28 2.20 -6.16 2.22
N MET A 29 1.82 -4.90 2.02
CA MET A 29 1.16 -4.08 3.04
C MET A 29 -0.35 -4.36 3.17
N ARG A 30 -0.94 -5.14 2.26
CA ARG A 30 -2.38 -5.46 2.29
C ARG A 30 -2.71 -6.46 3.39
N ILE A 31 -3.79 -6.24 4.12
CA ILE A 31 -4.31 -7.21 5.11
C ILE A 31 -4.87 -8.48 4.45
N ASP A 32 -5.34 -8.36 3.21
CA ASP A 32 -6.04 -9.41 2.47
C ASP A 32 -5.16 -10.04 1.38
N HIS A 33 -3.83 -9.96 1.51
CA HIS A 33 -2.92 -10.57 0.55
C HIS A 33 -2.99 -12.12 0.65
N PRO A 34 -3.03 -12.85 -0.48
CA PRO A 34 -3.22 -14.30 -0.48
C PRO A 34 -1.95 -15.11 -0.10
N GLY A 35 -0.97 -14.48 0.55
CA GLY A 35 0.40 -15.02 0.67
C GLY A 35 1.25 -14.80 -0.60
N GLY A 36 2.57 -14.96 -0.47
CA GLY A 36 3.52 -14.82 -1.59
C GLY A 36 3.98 -13.39 -1.92
N ALA A 37 3.43 -12.38 -1.23
CA ALA A 37 3.98 -11.03 -1.27
C ALA A 37 5.31 -10.96 -0.50
N PRO A 38 6.23 -10.04 -0.85
CA PRO A 38 7.45 -9.86 -0.08
C PRO A 38 7.13 -9.48 1.36
N LYS A 39 8.00 -9.90 2.29
CA LYS A 39 7.93 -9.44 3.69
C LYS A 39 8.25 -7.96 3.73
N VAL A 40 7.21 -7.14 3.91
CA VAL A 40 7.37 -5.73 4.27
C VAL A 40 7.74 -5.63 5.75
N GLY A 41 8.19 -4.45 6.18
CA GLY A 41 8.39 -4.23 7.61
C GLY A 41 7.09 -4.53 8.36
N LEU A 42 7.15 -5.36 9.42
CA LEU A 42 5.97 -5.82 10.17
C LEU A 42 5.04 -4.67 10.60
N LYS A 43 5.60 -3.48 10.82
CA LYS A 43 4.88 -2.24 11.14
C LYS A 43 4.02 -1.64 10.02
N PHE A 44 4.05 -2.21 8.83
CA PHE A 44 3.27 -1.74 7.67
C PHE A 44 2.36 -2.83 7.11
N GLU A 45 2.44 -4.03 7.68
CA GLU A 45 1.57 -5.14 7.32
C GLU A 45 0.13 -4.83 7.73
N GLY A 46 -0.82 -5.05 6.82
CA GLY A 46 -2.22 -4.79 7.10
C GLY A 46 -2.63 -3.31 7.14
N ALA A 47 -1.81 -2.39 6.60
CA ALA A 47 -2.12 -0.96 6.57
C ALA A 47 -3.34 -0.63 5.68
N PHE A 48 -3.64 -1.47 4.68
CA PHE A 48 -4.80 -1.27 3.80
C PHE A 48 -5.43 -2.59 3.35
N LYS A 49 -6.65 -2.51 2.81
CA LYS A 49 -7.41 -3.64 2.25
C LYS A 49 -7.87 -3.34 0.84
N ARG A 50 -8.02 -4.36 0.01
CA ARG A 50 -8.66 -4.22 -1.30
C ARG A 50 -10.19 -4.24 -1.15
N VAL A 51 -10.87 -3.24 -1.70
CA VAL A 51 -12.35 -3.17 -1.67
C VAL A 51 -12.97 -3.56 -3.01
N SER A 52 -12.27 -3.30 -4.11
CA SER A 52 -12.65 -3.77 -5.46
C SER A 52 -11.42 -3.85 -6.36
N TYR A 53 -11.60 -4.22 -7.63
CA TYR A 53 -10.48 -4.32 -8.57
C TYR A 53 -9.79 -2.96 -8.74
N GLY A 54 -8.54 -2.86 -8.29
CA GLY A 54 -7.73 -1.64 -8.40
C GLY A 54 -7.99 -0.59 -7.32
N LEU A 55 -8.97 -0.77 -6.43
CA LEU A 55 -9.31 0.17 -5.36
C LEU A 55 -9.05 -0.40 -3.97
N TYR A 56 -8.50 0.46 -3.12
CA TYR A 56 -8.02 0.14 -1.79
C TYR A 56 -8.52 1.16 -0.76
N GLU A 57 -8.57 0.74 0.50
CA GLU A 57 -8.88 1.59 1.64
C GLU A 57 -7.92 1.35 2.77
N LEU A 58 -7.62 2.39 3.55
CA LEU A 58 -6.90 2.25 4.81
C LEU A 58 -7.70 1.38 5.76
N THR A 59 -6.98 0.58 6.55
CA THR A 59 -7.56 -0.03 7.74
C THR A 59 -7.52 0.96 8.90
N GLU A 60 -8.24 0.68 9.99
CA GLU A 60 -8.09 1.46 11.23
C GLU A 60 -6.63 1.50 11.71
N TYR A 61 -5.86 0.45 11.42
CA TYR A 61 -4.43 0.41 11.68
C TYR A 61 -3.64 1.37 10.77
N GLY A 62 -3.92 1.36 9.46
CA GLY A 62 -3.32 2.29 8.52
C GLY A 62 -3.59 3.76 8.87
N GLU A 63 -4.80 4.09 9.30
CA GLU A 63 -5.13 5.45 9.75
C GLU A 63 -4.36 5.88 11.00
N LYS A 64 -4.15 4.95 11.95
CA LYS A 64 -3.32 5.21 13.14
C LYS A 64 -1.87 5.43 12.74
N LEU A 65 -1.34 4.60 11.85
CA LEU A 65 0.02 4.76 11.33
C LEU A 65 0.24 6.14 10.72
N ILE A 66 -0.68 6.64 9.88
CA ILE A 66 -0.53 7.99 9.30
C ILE A 66 -0.39 9.06 10.39
N LYS A 67 -1.24 9.01 11.42
CA LYS A 67 -1.19 9.95 12.55
C LYS A 67 0.13 9.88 13.34
N GLU A 68 0.76 8.72 13.39
CA GLU A 68 2.08 8.56 14.03
C GLU A 68 3.22 9.15 13.20
N TYR A 69 3.10 9.21 11.87
CA TYR A 69 4.11 9.77 10.97
C TYR A 69 3.89 11.23 10.59
N ASP A 70 2.69 11.78 10.78
CA ASP A 70 2.35 13.20 10.61
C ASP A 70 2.89 14.10 11.76
N CYS A 71 3.91 13.64 12.51
CA CYS A 71 4.57 14.42 13.57
C CYS A 71 5.57 15.45 13.02
#